data_AF-A0AAP4CYJ6-F1
#
_entry.id   AF-A0AAP4CYJ6-F1
#
_cell.length_a   1.000
_cell.length_b   1.000
_cell.length_c   1.000
_cell.angle_alpha   90.00
_cell.angle_beta   90.00
_cell.angle_gamma   90.00
#
_symmetry.space_group_name_H-M   'P 1'
#
loop_
_entity.id
_entity.type
_entity.pdbx_description
1 polymer ?
#
loop_
_entity_poly.entity_id
_entity_poly.type
_entity_poly.pdbx_seq_one_letter_code
_entity_poly.pdbx_strand_id
1 'polypeptide(L)'
;MDTDIKKLLFVQQRLQILHLGKHYGEFTDSYLYAWERGVYPFFDGTDGSVDKKPHELHQDLFRISEGEVEFIIKRFNKAYDDNEKLTFYGLEDELHVYSHSTSGWTRGKLLRISRYLFLEEEYDKSFWNKLTENGSCPAEAHSIRREFIRESDIYFY
;
A
#
# COMPACT_ATOMS: atom_id res chain seq x y z
N MET A 1 8.34 -23.41 12.23
CA MET A 1 9.04 -23.35 10.94
C MET A 1 10.27 -22.48 11.14
N ASP A 2 11.42 -22.89 10.62
CA ASP A 2 12.65 -22.10 10.68
C ASP A 2 12.43 -20.72 10.04
N THR A 3 12.92 -19.66 10.69
CA THR A 3 12.67 -18.27 10.27
C THR A 3 13.20 -17.99 8.86
N ASP A 4 14.30 -18.63 8.47
CA ASP A 4 14.89 -18.44 7.14
C ASP A 4 14.11 -19.21 6.08
N ILE A 5 13.58 -20.40 6.40
CA ILE A 5 12.65 -21.11 5.52
C ILE A 5 11.41 -20.25 5.23
N LYS A 6 10.83 -19.59 6.25
CA LYS A 6 9.65 -18.74 6.06
C LYS A 6 9.94 -17.56 5.13
N LYS A 7 11.11 -16.92 5.26
CA LYS A 7 11.55 -15.82 4.39
C LYS A 7 11.78 -16.30 2.96
N LEU A 8 12.41 -17.46 2.77
CA LEU A 8 12.64 -18.05 1.44
C LEU A 8 11.31 -18.35 0.74
N LEU A 9 10.35 -18.93 1.45
CA LEU A 9 9.01 -19.21 0.92
C LEU A 9 8.28 -17.91 0.55
N PHE A 10 8.37 -16.86 1.37
CA PHE A 10 7.79 -15.56 1.05
C PHE A 10 8.40 -14.93 -0.21
N VAL A 11 9.72 -14.97 -0.35
CA VAL A 11 10.40 -14.47 -1.56
C VAL A 11 9.96 -15.26 -2.79
N GLN A 12 9.90 -16.59 -2.69
CA GLN A 12 9.43 -17.45 -3.77
C GLN A 12 7.97 -17.13 -4.15
N GLN A 13 7.07 -17.01 -3.17
CA GLN A 13 5.66 -16.68 -3.39
C GLN A 13 5.50 -15.29 -4.03
N ARG A 14 6.27 -14.31 -3.56
CA ARG A 14 6.31 -12.96 -4.16
C ARG A 14 6.70 -13.01 -5.62
N LEU A 15 7.77 -13.73 -5.96
CA LEU A 15 8.21 -13.88 -7.35
C LEU A 15 7.15 -14.56 -8.22
N GLN A 16 6.49 -15.60 -7.71
CA GLN A 16 5.42 -16.29 -8.42
C GLN A 16 4.22 -15.38 -8.70
N ILE A 17 3.73 -14.65 -7.69
CA ILE A 17 2.59 -13.72 -7.83
C ILE A 17 2.93 -12.62 -8.85
N LEU A 18 4.11 -12.01 -8.73
CA LEU A 18 4.55 -10.95 -9.64
C LEU A 18 4.76 -11.47 -11.07
N HIS A 19 5.26 -12.69 -11.22
CA HIS A 19 5.43 -13.33 -12.53
C HIS A 19 4.08 -13.62 -13.20
N LEU A 20 3.14 -14.21 -12.45
CA LEU A 20 1.78 -14.46 -12.92
C LEU A 20 1.09 -13.15 -13.32
N GLY A 21 1.20 -12.12 -12.48
CA GLY A 21 0.60 -10.83 -12.79
C GLY A 21 1.19 -10.14 -14.02
N LYS A 22 2.52 -10.17 -14.17
CA LYS A 22 3.21 -9.52 -15.28
C LYS A 22 2.99 -10.21 -16.63
N HIS A 23 3.01 -11.54 -16.65
CA HIS A 23 3.05 -12.30 -17.91
C HIS A 23 1.71 -12.92 -18.30
N TYR A 24 0.80 -13.10 -17.33
CA TYR A 24 -0.45 -13.82 -17.54
C TYR A 24 -1.70 -13.01 -17.18
N GLY A 25 -1.53 -11.76 -16.74
CA GLY A 25 -2.67 -10.88 -16.43
C GLY A 25 -3.39 -11.23 -15.11
N GLU A 26 -2.83 -12.13 -14.30
CA GLU A 26 -3.43 -12.54 -13.04
C GLU A 26 -3.39 -11.43 -11.98
N PHE A 27 -4.35 -11.47 -11.04
CA PHE A 27 -4.51 -10.53 -9.93
C PHE A 27 -4.80 -9.07 -10.32
N THR A 28 -5.29 -8.29 -9.35
CA THR A 28 -5.49 -6.84 -9.49
C THR A 28 -4.18 -6.09 -9.40
N ASP A 29 -4.14 -4.87 -9.94
CA ASP A 29 -2.95 -4.02 -9.88
C ASP A 29 -2.62 -3.58 -8.44
N SER A 30 -3.64 -3.38 -7.59
CA SER A 30 -3.47 -3.11 -6.16
C SER A 30 -2.74 -4.25 -5.45
N TYR A 31 -3.13 -5.50 -5.70
CA TYR A 31 -2.50 -6.68 -5.12
C TYR A 31 -1.05 -6.85 -5.59
N LEU A 32 -0.80 -6.69 -6.89
CA LEU A 32 0.56 -6.76 -7.45
C LEU A 32 1.46 -5.66 -6.89
N TYR A 33 0.94 -4.43 -6.80
CA TYR A 33 1.65 -3.30 -6.19
C TYR A 33 1.99 -3.58 -4.73
N ALA A 34 1.05 -4.15 -3.97
CA ALA A 34 1.24 -4.50 -2.57
C ALA A 34 2.39 -5.49 -2.39
N TRP A 35 2.43 -6.56 -3.19
CA TRP A 35 3.53 -7.53 -3.20
C TRP A 35 4.86 -6.96 -3.69
N GLU A 36 4.86 -6.07 -4.70
CA GLU A 36 6.10 -5.42 -5.13
C GLU A 36 6.69 -4.59 -4.00
N ARG A 37 5.86 -3.70 -3.42
CA ARG A 37 6.30 -2.63 -2.52
C ARG A 37 6.37 -3.04 -1.05
N GLY A 38 5.91 -4.25 -0.73
CA GLY A 38 5.82 -4.79 0.62
C GLY A 38 4.74 -4.12 1.46
N VAL A 39 3.62 -3.71 0.84
CA VAL A 39 2.40 -3.27 1.52
C VAL A 39 1.53 -4.49 1.79
N TYR A 40 0.97 -4.61 2.99
CA TYR A 40 -0.01 -5.67 3.25
C TYR A 40 -1.30 -5.43 2.44
N PRO A 41 -1.76 -6.39 1.62
CA PRO A 41 -2.94 -6.23 0.78
C PRO A 41 -4.22 -6.44 1.59
N PHE A 42 -4.62 -5.41 2.33
CA PHE A 42 -5.71 -5.45 3.31
C PHE A 42 -7.06 -5.91 2.73
N PHE A 43 -7.45 -5.42 1.55
CA PHE A 43 -8.75 -5.72 0.95
C PHE A 43 -8.84 -7.10 0.31
N ASP A 44 -7.70 -7.77 0.12
CA ASP A 44 -7.65 -9.12 -0.44
C ASP A 44 -7.83 -10.23 0.61
N GLY A 45 -7.88 -9.88 1.89
CA GLY A 45 -8.00 -10.84 3.00
C GLY A 45 -9.26 -11.69 2.92
N THR A 46 -9.17 -12.91 3.43
CA THR A 46 -10.33 -13.81 3.56
C THR A 46 -10.87 -13.77 4.98
N ASP A 47 -12.17 -14.01 5.14
CA ASP A 47 -12.84 -14.09 6.45
C ASP A 47 -12.73 -15.50 7.09
N GLY A 48 -11.95 -16.40 6.47
CA GLY A 48 -11.83 -17.80 6.86
C GLY A 48 -12.94 -18.71 6.34
N SER A 49 -13.89 -18.20 5.55
CA SER A 49 -14.89 -19.02 4.85
C SER A 49 -14.36 -19.68 3.57
N VAL A 50 -13.22 -19.21 3.07
CA VAL A 50 -12.51 -19.73 1.91
C VAL A 50 -11.04 -19.99 2.26
N ASP A 51 -10.33 -20.68 1.37
CA ASP A 51 -8.90 -20.89 1.53
C ASP A 51 -8.16 -19.56 1.61
N LYS A 52 -7.26 -19.47 2.60
CA LYS A 52 -6.45 -18.28 2.83
C LYS A 52 -5.63 -17.93 1.60
N LYS A 53 -5.63 -16.65 1.24
CA LYS A 53 -4.75 -16.16 0.19
C LYS A 53 -3.29 -16.14 0.67
N PRO A 54 -2.31 -16.17 -0.26
CA PRO A 54 -0.91 -16.30 0.11
C PRO A 54 -0.38 -15.24 1.10
N HIS A 55 -0.86 -13.99 1.02
CA HIS A 55 -0.40 -12.92 1.90
C HIS A 55 -0.76 -13.16 3.38
N GLU A 56 -1.87 -13.85 3.65
CA GLU A 56 -2.33 -14.18 5.00
C GLU A 56 -1.42 -15.20 5.71
N LEU A 57 -0.63 -15.96 4.95
CA LEU A 57 0.34 -16.92 5.51
C LEU A 57 1.67 -16.24 5.89
N HIS A 58 1.88 -15.02 5.42
CA HIS A 58 3.15 -14.28 5.52
C HIS A 58 2.98 -12.85 6.05
N GLN A 59 1.92 -12.58 6.82
CA GLN A 59 1.54 -11.23 7.27
C GLN A 59 2.69 -10.46 7.93
N ASP A 60 3.49 -11.15 8.75
CA ASP A 60 4.65 -10.62 9.49
C ASP A 60 5.88 -10.33 8.63
N LEU A 61 5.88 -10.72 7.36
CA LEU A 61 6.99 -10.51 6.42
C LEU A 61 6.78 -9.28 5.52
N PHE A 62 5.60 -8.67 5.54
CA PHE A 62 5.36 -7.40 4.85
C PHE A 62 6.06 -6.25 5.57
N ARG A 63 6.70 -5.38 4.79
CA ARG A 63 7.44 -4.21 5.32
C ARG A 63 6.50 -3.18 5.95
N ILE A 64 5.30 -3.06 5.40
CA ILE A 64 4.21 -2.24 5.93
C ILE A 64 3.12 -3.23 6.34
N SER A 65 2.90 -3.29 7.63
CA SER A 65 2.01 -4.25 8.28
C SER A 65 0.54 -3.96 7.99
N GLU A 66 -0.30 -4.98 8.20
CA GLU A 66 -1.76 -4.85 8.16
C GLU A 66 -2.27 -3.70 9.03
N GLY A 67 -1.79 -3.58 10.28
CA GLY A 67 -2.22 -2.54 11.20
C GLY A 67 -1.85 -1.12 10.74
N GLU A 68 -0.73 -0.94 10.04
CA GLU A 68 -0.38 0.36 9.46
C GLU A 68 -1.29 0.71 8.28
N VAL A 69 -1.60 -0.26 7.42
CA VAL A 69 -2.55 -0.06 6.31
C VAL A 69 -3.94 0.26 6.85
N GLU A 70 -4.43 -0.52 7.81
CA GLU A 70 -5.72 -0.33 8.46
C GLU A 70 -5.82 1.04 9.14
N PHE A 71 -4.75 1.50 9.80
CA PHE A 71 -4.71 2.83 10.41
C PHE A 71 -4.95 3.95 9.39
N ILE A 72 -4.27 3.90 8.24
CA ILE A 72 -4.45 4.91 7.18
C ILE A 72 -5.84 4.81 6.56
N ILE A 73 -6.38 3.60 6.34
CA ILE A 73 -7.77 3.42 5.88
C ILE A 73 -8.74 4.11 6.84
N LYS A 74 -8.64 3.86 8.14
CA LYS A 74 -9.51 4.49 9.15
C LYS A 74 -9.39 6.01 9.12
N ARG A 75 -8.16 6.55 8.97
CA ARG A 75 -7.92 7.99 8.90
C ARG A 75 -8.50 8.61 7.63
N PHE A 76 -8.36 7.95 6.49
CA PHE A 76 -8.88 8.40 5.20
C PHE A 76 -10.40 8.32 5.18
N ASN A 77 -11.00 7.25 5.69
CA ASN A 77 -12.46 7.13 5.87
C ASN A 77 -12.98 8.30 6.70
N LYS A 78 -12.35 8.59 7.84
CA LYS A 78 -12.73 9.74 8.67
C LYS A 78 -12.66 11.07 7.90
N ALA A 79 -11.56 11.33 7.18
CA ALA A 79 -11.44 12.55 6.38
C ALA A 79 -12.52 12.63 5.29
N TYR A 80 -12.80 11.49 4.65
CA TYR A 80 -13.78 11.41 3.58
C TYR A 80 -15.20 11.65 4.10
N ASP A 81 -15.60 10.97 5.17
CA ASP A 81 -16.92 11.10 5.79
C ASP A 81 -17.16 12.52 6.35
N ASP A 82 -16.13 13.11 6.96
CA ASP A 82 -16.20 14.45 7.53
C ASP A 82 -16.04 15.56 6.46
N ASN A 83 -15.85 15.21 5.18
CA ASN A 83 -15.49 16.14 4.09
C ASN A 83 -14.29 17.03 4.44
N GLU A 84 -13.35 16.47 5.19
CA GLU A 84 -12.14 17.13 5.62
C GLU A 84 -11.24 17.44 4.42
N LYS A 85 -10.63 18.62 4.43
CA LYS A 85 -9.66 19.04 3.41
C LYS A 85 -8.27 18.49 3.70
N LEU A 86 -8.16 17.18 3.94
CA LEU A 86 -6.90 16.51 4.26
C LEU A 86 -5.89 16.68 3.12
N THR A 87 -4.68 17.14 3.46
CA THR A 87 -3.55 17.26 2.53
C THR A 87 -2.45 16.28 2.92
N PHE A 88 -1.55 15.94 2.00
CA PHE A 88 -0.45 15.03 2.32
C PHE A 88 0.45 15.61 3.43
N TYR A 89 0.77 16.90 3.39
CA TYR A 89 1.52 17.53 4.48
C TYR A 89 0.74 17.55 5.79
N GLY A 90 -0.57 17.78 5.77
CA GLY A 90 -1.39 17.66 6.97
C GLY A 90 -1.32 16.26 7.60
N LEU A 91 -1.36 15.21 6.77
CA LEU A 91 -1.18 13.82 7.24
C LEU A 91 0.23 13.58 7.80
N GLU A 92 1.27 14.11 7.15
CA GLU A 92 2.64 14.02 7.67
C GLU A 92 2.78 14.72 9.02
N ASP A 93 2.19 15.91 9.17
CA ASP A 93 2.26 16.69 10.40
C ASP A 93 1.55 15.97 11.56
N GLU A 94 0.35 15.42 11.29
CA GLU A 94 -0.44 14.61 12.23
C GLU A 94 0.32 13.38 12.72
N LEU A 95 1.05 12.71 11.83
CA LEU A 95 1.81 11.49 12.15
C LEU A 95 3.26 11.77 12.54
N HIS A 96 3.59 13.05 12.69
CA HIS A 96 4.91 13.54 13.03
C HIS A 96 6.02 13.00 12.11
N VAL A 97 5.79 13.00 10.80
CA VAL A 97 6.73 12.49 9.79
C VAL A 97 7.78 13.57 9.48
N TYR A 98 8.84 13.59 10.28
CA TYR A 98 9.99 14.47 10.12
C TYR A 98 11.30 13.68 10.09
N SER A 99 12.40 14.32 9.70
CA SER A 99 13.73 13.69 9.53
C SER A 99 14.26 12.95 10.77
N HIS A 100 13.72 13.21 11.97
CA HIS A 100 14.11 12.60 13.24
C HIS A 100 12.93 12.00 14.02
N SER A 101 11.87 11.64 13.32
CA SER A 101 10.67 11.07 13.93
C SER A 101 10.91 9.72 14.59
N THR A 102 10.38 9.55 15.80
CA THR A 102 10.30 8.26 16.51
C THR A 102 8.93 7.58 16.34
N SER A 103 8.00 8.16 15.55
CA SER A 103 6.63 7.65 15.41
C SER A 103 6.53 6.34 14.62
N GLY A 104 7.63 5.92 13.97
CA GLY A 104 7.65 4.74 13.10
C GLY A 104 7.06 4.99 11.70
N TRP A 105 6.39 6.14 11.50
CA TRP A 105 5.89 6.60 10.22
C TRP A 105 6.97 7.26 9.39
N THR A 106 6.93 7.03 8.09
CA THR A 106 7.82 7.68 7.13
C THR A 106 7.02 8.11 5.92
N ARG A 107 7.48 9.16 5.22
CA ARG A 107 6.90 9.59 3.94
C ARG A 107 6.74 8.43 2.97
N GLY A 108 7.75 7.57 2.89
CA GLY A 108 7.73 6.38 2.04
C GLY A 108 6.62 5.39 2.38
N LYS A 109 6.28 5.21 3.66
CA LYS A 109 5.15 4.37 4.07
C LYS A 109 3.83 5.00 3.63
N LEU A 110 3.64 6.29 3.92
CA LEU A 110 2.42 7.02 3.54
C LEU A 110 2.20 6.99 2.03
N LEU A 111 3.22 7.33 1.24
CA LEU A 111 3.16 7.28 -0.23
C LEU A 111 2.74 5.90 -0.75
N ARG A 112 3.30 4.82 -0.17
CA ARG A 112 3.01 3.46 -0.60
C ARG A 112 1.61 3.01 -0.22
N ILE A 113 1.17 3.29 1.01
CA ILE A 113 -0.18 2.96 1.44
C ILE A 113 -1.19 3.77 0.63
N SER A 114 -1.01 5.09 0.49
CA SER A 114 -1.91 5.92 -0.31
C SER A 114 -2.00 5.47 -1.76
N ARG A 115 -0.88 5.05 -2.37
CA ARG A 115 -0.91 4.50 -3.74
C ARG A 115 -1.61 3.14 -3.81
N TYR A 116 -1.39 2.28 -2.83
CA TYR A 116 -2.13 1.02 -2.73
C TYR A 116 -3.65 1.28 -2.69
N LEU A 117 -4.11 2.18 -1.80
CA LEU A 117 -5.52 2.54 -1.69
C LEU A 117 -6.08 3.19 -2.97
N PHE A 118 -5.29 4.02 -3.66
CA PHE A 118 -5.68 4.58 -4.95
C PHE A 118 -5.90 3.48 -6.01
N LEU A 119 -5.05 2.45 -6.04
CA LEU A 119 -5.17 1.32 -6.97
C LEU A 119 -6.30 0.36 -6.62
N GLU A 120 -6.77 0.35 -5.37
CA GLU A 120 -8.02 -0.31 -4.96
C GLU A 120 -9.27 0.48 -5.39
N GLU A 121 -9.08 1.62 -6.06
CA GLU A 121 -10.16 2.54 -6.47
C GLU A 121 -10.96 3.09 -5.28
N GLU A 122 -10.34 3.13 -4.09
CA GLU A 122 -10.92 3.74 -2.91
C GLU A 122 -10.94 5.26 -3.03
N TYR A 123 -12.02 5.89 -2.55
CA TYR A 123 -12.27 7.34 -2.56
C TYR A 123 -12.39 7.99 -3.96
N ASP A 124 -13.12 9.11 -4.00
CA ASP A 124 -13.36 9.82 -5.24
C ASP A 124 -12.16 10.67 -5.71
N LYS A 125 -12.28 11.18 -6.93
CA LYS A 125 -11.27 12.07 -7.52
C LYS A 125 -11.06 13.35 -6.70
N SER A 126 -12.09 13.83 -6.00
CA SER A 126 -12.03 15.06 -5.19
C SER A 126 -11.07 14.88 -4.01
N PHE A 127 -11.22 13.78 -3.28
CA PHE A 127 -10.34 13.39 -2.19
C PHE A 127 -8.88 13.31 -2.64
N TRP A 128 -8.60 12.55 -3.70
CA TRP A 128 -7.24 12.39 -4.22
C TRP A 128 -6.64 13.69 -4.75
N ASN A 129 -7.44 14.53 -5.42
CA ASN A 129 -7.01 15.85 -5.86
C ASN A 129 -6.56 16.71 -4.67
N LYS A 130 -7.29 16.64 -3.55
CA LYS A 130 -7.00 17.43 -2.37
C LYS A 130 -5.77 16.91 -1.62
N LEU A 131 -5.67 15.60 -1.46
CA LEU A 131 -4.52 14.96 -0.82
C LEU A 131 -3.21 15.30 -1.56
N THR A 132 -3.23 15.27 -2.89
CA THR A 132 -2.06 15.53 -3.76
C THR A 132 -2.06 16.92 -4.39
N GLU A 133 -2.62 17.93 -3.72
CA GLU A 133 -2.70 19.29 -4.25
C GLU A 133 -1.33 19.95 -4.33
N ASN A 134 -1.07 20.67 -5.43
CA ASN A 134 0.19 21.40 -5.64
C ASN A 134 0.46 22.38 -4.48
N GLY A 135 1.66 22.33 -3.93
CA GLY A 135 2.06 23.16 -2.78
C GLY A 135 1.56 22.65 -1.43
N SER A 136 0.78 21.56 -1.39
CA SER A 136 0.29 20.90 -0.18
C SER A 136 0.71 19.42 -0.08
N CYS A 137 1.62 18.98 -0.95
CA CYS A 137 2.21 17.65 -0.93
C CYS A 137 3.66 17.68 -1.45
N PRO A 138 4.50 16.68 -1.11
CA PRO A 138 5.80 16.51 -1.73
C PRO A 138 5.65 16.07 -3.20
N ALA A 139 6.67 16.32 -4.02
CA ALA A 139 6.62 16.05 -5.46
C ALA A 139 6.30 14.57 -5.78
N GLU A 140 6.80 13.65 -4.97
CA GLU A 140 6.58 12.21 -5.10
C GLU A 140 5.11 11.81 -4.91
N ALA A 141 4.32 12.59 -4.16
CA ALA A 141 2.90 12.31 -3.92
C ALA A 141 2.05 12.39 -5.19
N HIS A 142 2.47 13.14 -6.20
CA HIS A 142 1.79 13.14 -7.49
C HIS A 142 1.81 11.78 -8.20
N SER A 143 2.77 10.91 -7.85
CA SER A 143 2.85 9.55 -8.38
C SER A 143 1.87 8.56 -7.75
N ILE A 144 1.15 8.94 -6.69
CA ILE A 144 0.11 8.12 -6.04
C ILE A 144 -0.96 7.74 -7.05
N ARG A 145 -1.37 8.72 -7.87
CA ARG A 145 -2.50 8.61 -8.79
C ARG A 145 -2.14 8.07 -10.17
N ARG A 146 -0.90 7.62 -10.34
CA ARG A 146 -0.43 7.08 -11.61
C ARG A 146 -0.93 5.65 -11.74
N GLU A 147 -1.37 5.29 -12.94
CA GLU A 147 -1.63 3.90 -13.32
C GLU A 147 -0.42 2.99 -13.00
N PHE A 148 -0.73 1.74 -12.68
CA PHE A 148 0.27 0.71 -12.45
C PHE A 148 0.55 -0.02 -13.76
N ILE A 149 1.75 0.16 -14.30
CA ILE A 149 2.11 -0.44 -15.60
C ILE A 149 2.93 -1.70 -15.31
N ARG A 150 2.31 -2.88 -15.45
CA ARG A 150 2.89 -4.17 -15.04
C ARG A 150 4.26 -4.44 -15.67
N GLU A 151 4.48 -4.01 -16.90
CA GLU A 151 5.73 -4.19 -17.64
C GLU A 151 6.91 -3.45 -17.00
N SER A 152 6.67 -2.22 -16.53
CA SER A 152 7.70 -1.30 -16.04
C SER A 152 7.69 -1.11 -14.52
N ASP A 153 6.61 -1.45 -13.83
CA ASP A 153 6.49 -1.29 -12.38
C ASP A 153 6.79 -2.59 -11.62
N ILE A 154 6.80 -3.75 -12.29
CA ILE A 154 7.20 -5.05 -11.71
C ILE A 154 8.65 -5.38 -12.07
N TYR A 155 9.49 -5.49 -11.03
CA TYR A 155 10.90 -5.84 -11.13
C TYR A 155 11.19 -7.16 -10.39
N PHE A 156 11.95 -8.04 -11.04
CA PHE A 156 12.49 -9.25 -10.43
C PHE A 156 13.96 -8.98 -10.09
N TYR A 157 14.25 -8.73 -8.80
CA TYR A 157 15.61 -8.59 -8.26
C TYR A 157 16.00 -9.86 -7.50
#